data_AF-A0A2S7DGS4-F1
#
_entry.id   AF-A0A2S7DGS4-F1
#
_cell.length_a   1.000
_cell.length_b   1.000
_cell.length_c   1.000
_cell.angle_alpha   90.00
_cell.angle_beta   90.00
_cell.angle_gamma   90.00
#
_symmetry.space_group_name_H-M   'P 1'
#
loop_
_entity.id
_entity.type
_entity.pdbx_description
1 polymer ?
#
loop_
_entity_poly.entity_id
_entity_poly.type
_entity_poly.pdbx_seq_one_letter_code
_entity_poly.pdbx_strand_id
1 'polypeptide(L)'
;MRTSALRPRWLSSRQAPGRHSSHQNAGPGRIVRAVERIPSVRTPAVTTRTCRRAPANVATGALQLACVITRSAKATHRRLADTAIIRRSMRPAFDTRARSNRRTAMMQRVETAEFSIEADPIFDGTRVSGGSISLRHAQQGTFSPQISVWTAAAERKASLRAWLTRLTRDDDPVIERKPVTFAGMKGEMIKLKGRLEDWETQEGRDWYRLRVVLVAPDGSTWYHATAMTSEADLAAIEADFMRVLGSLQVKLQGDAANQERTASDAEQAAVLSEIRDAMDRAAEAQSTREQALARTIDATSPHTSVADVQTRFDAAIAMHGLDGKREILRQIVVPSVSLTERDVAETDVVGISRIGGGPDLAQGQDWPRDASGLYLNFLAQIELSDVPERAEVLPEAGLLAFFTGSDYSDWRVVFTPPGTALVAHALPDDAIDITEAATCMVVWDGERQRFVANGASVERMSVETDEHGRLQFQRDGQTVMVFASEYEISRSARALRLERSLSDPLHLAGSGNPDIDAAVGSDELFDFALTLAESFKIGDGPQHQMFGVCGIRDWHSIQTLAADHAARQGWTDIAAPDGWFVLLKLASGGGADFNFSDHGDYLFLAHRQDAARGDFSRVYALVESS
;
A
#
# COMPACT_ATOMS: atom_id res chain seq x y z
N MET A 1 -15.45 -36.73 -48.45
CA MET A 1 -15.60 -36.67 -49.92
C MET A 1 -15.51 -35.21 -50.36
N ARG A 2 -14.50 -34.90 -51.20
CA ARG A 2 -14.40 -33.83 -52.23
C ARG A 2 -14.96 -32.41 -51.91
N THR A 3 -14.09 -31.45 -51.58
CA THR A 3 -13.45 -30.41 -52.45
C THR A 3 -14.35 -29.22 -52.84
N SER A 4 -13.98 -28.00 -52.45
CA SER A 4 -13.41 -27.00 -53.39
C SER A 4 -13.02 -25.70 -52.67
N ALA A 5 -11.80 -25.25 -52.93
CA ALA A 5 -11.26 -23.93 -52.59
C ALA A 5 -11.83 -22.82 -53.50
N LEU A 6 -11.68 -21.55 -53.11
CA LEU A 6 -11.26 -20.45 -53.98
C LEU A 6 -10.89 -19.20 -53.16
N ARG A 7 -9.63 -18.77 -53.32
CA ARG A 7 -9.14 -17.40 -53.03
C ARG A 7 -9.62 -16.44 -54.15
N PRO A 8 -9.45 -15.12 -53.95
CA PRO A 8 -8.45 -14.46 -54.79
C PRO A 8 -7.53 -13.49 -54.04
N ARG A 9 -6.27 -13.49 -54.49
CA ARG A 9 -5.27 -12.40 -54.39
C ARG A 9 -5.32 -11.65 -55.74
N TRP A 10 -5.07 -10.33 -55.78
CA TRP A 10 -4.21 -9.68 -56.78
C TRP A 10 -3.94 -8.17 -56.49
N LEU A 11 -2.68 -7.79 -56.74
CA LEU A 11 -1.99 -6.48 -57.02
C LEU A 11 -2.31 -5.20 -56.21
N SER A 12 -1.39 -4.51 -55.54
CA SER A 12 -0.09 -3.85 -55.93
C SER A 12 -0.20 -2.66 -56.89
N SER A 13 0.08 -1.45 -56.39
CA SER A 13 1.00 -0.48 -57.03
C SER A 13 1.43 0.66 -56.09
N ARG A 14 2.74 0.93 -56.07
CA ARG A 14 3.44 2.06 -55.44
C ARG A 14 3.24 3.35 -56.23
N GLN A 15 3.27 4.53 -55.57
CA GLN A 15 4.17 5.67 -55.86
C GLN A 15 3.80 6.93 -55.04
N ALA A 16 4.80 7.53 -54.38
CA ALA A 16 4.85 8.94 -53.95
C ALA A 16 5.72 9.73 -54.97
N PRO A 17 6.11 11.03 -54.80
CA PRO A 17 5.64 12.12 -53.92
C PRO A 17 5.42 13.47 -54.69
N GLY A 18 4.96 14.52 -54.01
CA GLY A 18 4.93 15.90 -54.55
C GLY A 18 4.98 16.99 -53.47
N ARG A 19 5.99 17.86 -53.54
CA ARG A 19 6.31 19.00 -52.65
C ARG A 19 5.71 20.33 -53.15
N HIS A 20 5.76 21.33 -52.25
CA HIS A 20 5.77 22.80 -52.44
C HIS A 20 4.38 23.49 -52.61
N SER A 21 4.06 24.64 -52.02
CA SER A 21 4.84 25.71 -51.35
C SER A 21 3.93 26.78 -50.70
N SER A 22 4.39 27.33 -49.56
CA SER A 22 4.35 28.74 -49.04
C SER A 22 3.31 29.80 -49.48
N HIS A 23 2.73 30.51 -48.49
CA HIS A 23 2.80 31.98 -48.24
C HIS A 23 1.94 32.29 -46.98
N GLN A 24 2.46 32.75 -45.84
CA GLN A 24 2.91 34.10 -45.38
C GLN A 24 1.86 35.24 -45.32
N ASN A 25 1.72 35.77 -44.08
CA ASN A 25 1.45 37.14 -43.61
C ASN A 25 0.03 37.75 -43.69
N ALA A 26 -0.52 38.17 -42.54
CA ALA A 26 -0.47 39.55 -42.03
C ALA A 26 -1.27 39.71 -40.71
N GLY A 27 -0.77 40.55 -39.79
CA GLY A 27 -1.35 40.84 -38.47
C GLY A 27 -2.36 42.01 -38.43
N PRO A 28 -2.33 42.89 -37.41
CA PRO A 28 -3.40 42.98 -36.41
C PRO A 28 -4.19 44.29 -36.42
N GLY A 29 -5.41 44.26 -35.84
CA GLY A 29 -6.28 45.43 -35.64
C GLY A 29 -6.54 45.72 -34.16
N ARG A 30 -6.46 47.00 -33.78
CA ARG A 30 -6.53 47.57 -32.43
C ARG A 30 -7.68 48.60 -32.37
N ILE A 31 -8.07 49.00 -31.15
CA ILE A 31 -8.87 50.19 -30.72
C ILE A 31 -10.41 49.94 -30.78
N VAL A 32 -11.26 50.20 -29.76
CA VAL A 32 -11.56 51.47 -29.05
C VAL A 32 -12.17 51.26 -27.64
N ARG A 33 -11.85 52.20 -26.73
CA ARG A 33 -12.40 52.47 -25.38
C ARG A 33 -13.90 52.83 -25.36
N ALA A 34 -14.58 52.59 -24.23
CA ALA A 34 -15.55 53.53 -23.68
C ALA A 34 -15.57 53.49 -22.14
N VAL A 35 -15.61 54.69 -21.57
CA VAL A 35 -15.64 55.09 -20.15
C VAL A 35 -17.06 55.59 -19.85
N GLU A 36 -17.47 55.51 -18.57
CA GLU A 36 -18.47 56.32 -17.82
C GLU A 36 -19.41 55.40 -17.03
N ARG A 37 -19.95 55.72 -15.85
CA ARG A 37 -19.73 56.71 -14.77
C ARG A 37 -20.62 56.23 -13.60
N ILE A 38 -20.17 56.47 -12.38
CA ILE A 38 -20.92 56.32 -11.12
C ILE A 38 -22.03 57.40 -11.04
N PRO A 39 -23.12 57.18 -10.27
CA PRO A 39 -23.22 57.95 -9.03
C PRO A 39 -23.68 57.13 -7.81
N SER A 40 -23.19 57.59 -6.66
CA SER A 40 -23.49 57.21 -5.28
C SER A 40 -24.92 57.56 -4.86
N VAL A 41 -25.34 57.08 -3.67
CA VAL A 41 -25.84 57.93 -2.55
C VAL A 41 -26.54 57.11 -1.43
N ARG A 42 -26.16 57.45 -0.19
CA ARG A 42 -26.87 57.40 1.12
C ARG A 42 -26.98 56.12 1.98
N THR A 43 -26.17 56.15 3.04
CA THR A 43 -26.52 55.80 4.44
C THR A 43 -27.68 56.62 4.99
N PRO A 44 -28.34 56.12 6.06
CA PRO A 44 -28.32 56.89 7.31
C PRO A 44 -28.03 56.06 8.56
N ALA A 45 -27.34 56.69 9.51
CA ALA A 45 -27.23 56.28 10.90
C ALA A 45 -28.41 56.85 11.70
N VAL A 46 -28.90 56.11 12.70
CA VAL A 46 -29.64 56.65 13.84
C VAL A 46 -29.11 56.04 15.13
N THR A 47 -28.80 56.94 16.04
CA THR A 47 -28.20 56.75 17.36
C THR A 47 -29.28 56.81 18.44
N THR A 48 -29.07 56.11 19.56
CA THR A 48 -29.11 56.59 20.96
C THR A 48 -29.84 55.70 21.99
N ARG A 49 -29.11 55.52 23.12
CA ARG A 49 -29.55 55.57 24.55
C ARG A 49 -30.37 54.42 25.14
N THR A 50 -30.33 54.08 26.44
CA THR A 50 -29.35 54.07 27.55
C THR A 50 -30.05 53.40 28.74
N CYS A 51 -29.30 52.71 29.60
CA CYS A 51 -29.50 52.50 31.06
C CYS A 51 -30.71 51.68 31.60
N ARG A 52 -30.45 50.63 32.41
CA ARG A 52 -30.41 50.66 33.91
C ARG A 52 -30.27 49.26 34.57
N ARG A 53 -29.33 49.18 35.54
CA ARG A 53 -29.32 48.50 36.88
C ARG A 53 -29.79 47.02 37.01
N ALA A 54 -28.92 46.05 37.34
CA ALA A 54 -28.36 45.61 38.67
C ALA A 54 -29.34 44.71 39.50
N PRO A 55 -28.93 43.80 40.43
CA PRO A 55 -27.64 43.57 41.15
C PRO A 55 -27.08 42.11 41.03
N ALA A 56 -25.79 41.77 41.22
CA ALA A 56 -24.90 41.75 42.40
C ALA A 56 -25.32 40.83 43.57
N ASN A 57 -24.64 39.66 43.67
CA ASN A 57 -24.33 38.79 44.84
C ASN A 57 -23.82 37.44 44.27
N VAL A 58 -22.70 36.80 44.63
CA VAL A 58 -21.81 36.82 45.79
C VAL A 58 -20.40 36.43 45.31
N ALA A 59 -19.38 37.15 45.76
CA ALA A 59 -17.98 36.76 45.65
C ALA A 59 -17.59 35.93 46.88
N THR A 60 -17.13 34.68 46.70
CA THR A 60 -16.08 34.05 47.52
C THR A 60 -15.71 32.69 46.92
N GLY A 61 -14.43 32.48 46.55
CA GLY A 61 -13.96 31.15 46.16
C GLY A 61 -12.88 31.06 45.09
N ALA A 62 -12.15 32.12 44.77
CA ALA A 62 -10.93 32.04 43.94
C ALA A 62 -9.69 32.19 44.84
N LEU A 63 -9.34 31.12 45.56
CA LEU A 63 -8.03 30.91 46.22
C LEU A 63 -7.99 29.52 46.88
N GLN A 64 -8.00 28.45 46.06
CA GLN A 64 -7.46 27.12 46.38
C GLN A 64 -7.84 26.14 45.25
N LEU A 65 -7.02 26.06 44.21
CA LEU A 65 -6.63 24.79 43.54
C LEU A 65 -5.65 24.99 42.37
N ALA A 66 -4.88 26.08 42.35
CA ALA A 66 -3.59 26.10 41.66
C ALA A 66 -2.55 25.35 42.54
N CYS A 67 -2.68 24.02 42.66
CA CYS A 67 -1.66 23.16 43.28
C CYS A 67 -1.79 21.65 42.98
N VAL A 68 -2.65 21.24 42.06
CA VAL A 68 -2.75 19.84 41.60
C VAL A 68 -2.74 19.88 40.08
N ILE A 69 -1.96 18.99 39.44
CA ILE A 69 -1.58 19.00 38.02
C ILE A 69 -0.35 19.91 37.70
N THR A 70 0.67 19.83 38.57
CA THR A 70 2.09 19.89 38.15
C THR A 70 2.93 18.99 39.07
N ARG A 71 2.38 17.81 39.38
CA ARG A 71 3.06 16.70 40.08
C ARG A 71 2.44 15.37 39.66
N SER A 72 2.63 14.97 38.39
CA SER A 72 2.44 13.58 37.96
C SER A 72 3.36 13.21 36.79
N ALA A 73 4.61 13.68 36.87
CA ALA A 73 5.70 13.30 35.97
C ALA A 73 7.00 13.25 36.79
N LYS A 74 7.02 12.41 37.84
CA LYS A 74 8.19 12.02 38.66
C LYS A 74 7.75 11.11 39.82
N ALA A 75 7.13 9.96 39.55
CA ALA A 75 6.84 8.97 40.59
C ALA A 75 6.53 7.54 40.07
N THR A 76 7.32 7.00 39.14
CA THR A 76 7.31 5.54 38.89
C THR A 76 8.69 5.02 38.49
N HIS A 77 9.72 5.46 39.21
CA HIS A 77 10.97 4.71 39.38
C HIS A 77 11.22 4.60 40.88
N ARG A 78 11.37 3.36 41.37
CA ARG A 78 11.57 2.91 42.76
C ARG A 78 10.30 2.62 43.59
N ARG A 79 9.90 1.35 43.58
CA ARG A 79 9.77 0.47 44.77
C ARG A 79 9.45 -0.96 44.32
N LEU A 80 10.48 -1.78 44.22
CA LEU A 80 10.45 -3.22 44.52
C LEU A 80 11.90 -3.63 44.84
N ALA A 81 12.33 -3.21 46.02
CA ALA A 81 13.45 -3.81 46.73
C ALA A 81 13.07 -3.73 48.20
N ASP A 82 12.66 -4.87 48.76
CA ASP A 82 12.93 -5.30 50.13
C ASP A 82 12.38 -6.71 50.31
N THR A 83 13.25 -7.71 50.21
CA THR A 83 13.53 -8.64 51.32
C THR A 83 14.91 -9.26 51.06
N ALA A 84 15.88 -8.88 51.91
CA ALA A 84 17.21 -9.46 52.02
C ALA A 84 17.13 -10.95 52.41
N ILE A 85 18.16 -11.78 52.18
CA ILE A 85 19.15 -12.12 53.22
C ILE A 85 20.30 -12.99 52.63
N ILE A 86 21.55 -12.49 52.75
CA ILE A 86 22.81 -13.20 53.12
C ILE A 86 23.42 -14.18 52.07
N ARG A 87 24.69 -14.13 51.60
CA ARG A 87 25.96 -13.52 52.06
C ARG A 87 27.02 -13.52 50.93
N ARG A 88 27.86 -12.46 50.92
CA ARG A 88 29.33 -12.37 50.66
C ARG A 88 29.99 -13.48 49.82
N SER A 89 30.81 -13.16 48.81
CA SER A 89 32.18 -12.67 49.05
C SER A 89 32.94 -12.31 47.76
N MET A 90 33.52 -11.10 47.77
CA MET A 90 34.81 -10.66 47.17
C MET A 90 35.07 -10.75 45.64
N ARG A 91 35.09 -9.57 45.01
CA ARG A 91 36.00 -9.15 43.91
C ARG A 91 37.47 -9.24 44.36
N PRO A 92 38.50 -9.42 43.48
CA PRO A 92 38.88 -8.36 42.53
C PRO A 92 39.49 -8.75 41.17
N ALA A 93 39.51 -7.71 40.34
CA ALA A 93 40.23 -7.44 39.09
C ALA A 93 41.46 -8.30 38.71
N PHE A 94 41.55 -8.60 37.42
CA PHE A 94 42.78 -8.86 36.63
C PHE A 94 42.50 -8.34 35.22
N ASP A 95 43.09 -7.23 34.78
CA ASP A 95 44.47 -7.07 34.26
C ASP A 95 44.87 -8.11 33.22
N THR A 96 44.91 -7.60 32.00
CA THR A 96 45.53 -8.09 30.78
C THR A 96 46.94 -8.65 31.00
N ARG A 97 47.07 -9.97 31.07
CA ARG A 97 48.29 -10.66 30.60
C ARG A 97 47.94 -11.94 29.86
N ALA A 98 48.41 -11.98 28.63
CA ALA A 98 48.51 -13.17 27.81
C ALA A 98 49.05 -14.37 28.62
N ARG A 99 48.21 -15.40 28.74
CA ARG A 99 48.65 -16.77 28.92
C ARG A 99 47.86 -17.65 27.96
N SER A 100 48.50 -17.91 26.82
CA SER A 100 48.58 -19.23 26.18
C SER A 100 47.88 -20.32 26.99
N ASN A 101 46.65 -20.64 26.60
CA ASN A 101 46.07 -21.95 26.85
C ASN A 101 45.50 -22.43 25.51
N ARG A 102 46.34 -23.13 24.74
CA ARG A 102 45.87 -24.15 23.81
C ARG A 102 45.07 -25.18 24.61
N ARG A 103 43.79 -24.90 24.86
CA ARG A 103 42.81 -25.98 24.94
C ARG A 103 42.66 -26.44 23.49
N THR A 104 43.12 -27.65 23.20
CA THR A 104 42.67 -28.38 22.02
C THR A 104 41.17 -28.51 22.18
N ALA A 105 40.42 -27.55 21.64
CA ALA A 105 38.97 -27.56 21.71
C ALA A 105 38.53 -28.75 20.85
N MET A 106 37.91 -29.76 21.46
CA MET A 106 37.40 -30.91 20.71
C MET A 106 36.34 -30.40 19.75
N MET A 107 36.51 -30.72 18.47
CA MET A 107 35.55 -30.36 17.43
C MET A 107 34.20 -31.01 17.73
N GLN A 108 33.12 -30.28 17.50
CA GLN A 108 31.78 -30.80 17.74
C GLN A 108 31.27 -31.48 16.47
N ARG A 109 30.94 -32.77 16.56
CA ARG A 109 30.21 -33.45 15.49
C ARG A 109 28.75 -33.02 15.52
N VAL A 110 28.27 -32.49 14.40
CA VAL A 110 26.87 -32.10 14.19
C VAL A 110 26.32 -32.93 13.03
N GLU A 111 25.08 -33.41 13.16
CA GLU A 111 24.52 -34.33 12.17
C GLU A 111 23.04 -34.09 11.87
N THR A 112 22.68 -34.39 10.63
CA THR A 112 21.31 -34.61 10.16
C THR A 112 21.08 -36.13 9.98
N ALA A 113 19.89 -36.50 9.51
CA ALA A 113 19.64 -37.85 9.01
C ALA A 113 20.54 -38.18 7.80
N GLU A 114 20.80 -37.21 6.92
CA GLU A 114 21.47 -37.39 5.64
C GLU A 114 23.00 -37.29 5.70
N PHE A 115 23.57 -36.47 6.58
CA PHE A 115 25.02 -36.27 6.67
C PHE A 115 25.46 -35.73 8.04
N SER A 116 26.76 -35.71 8.30
CA SER A 116 27.36 -35.03 9.45
C SER A 116 28.56 -34.18 9.07
N ILE A 117 28.85 -33.16 9.86
CA ILE A 117 30.02 -32.28 9.75
C ILE A 117 30.69 -32.09 11.11
N GLU A 118 31.92 -31.60 11.11
CA GLU A 118 32.62 -31.14 12.31
C GLU A 118 32.63 -29.61 12.39
N ALA A 119 31.98 -29.07 13.42
CA ALA A 119 31.93 -27.65 13.72
C ALA A 119 33.06 -27.23 14.66
N ASP A 120 33.60 -26.03 14.44
CA ASP A 120 34.52 -25.42 15.40
C ASP A 120 33.71 -24.92 16.61
N PRO A 121 34.20 -25.13 17.85
CA PRO A 121 33.55 -24.63 19.06
C PRO A 121 33.33 -23.11 19.13
N ILE A 122 33.97 -22.31 18.26
CA ILE A 122 33.66 -20.88 18.08
C ILE A 122 32.21 -20.64 17.59
N PHE A 123 31.58 -21.65 16.98
CA PHE A 123 30.17 -21.64 16.59
C PHE A 123 29.31 -22.35 17.65
N ASP A 124 28.98 -21.67 18.75
CA ASP A 124 28.13 -22.21 19.82
C ASP A 124 26.62 -22.15 19.49
N GLY A 125 26.23 -21.42 18.43
CA GLY A 125 24.88 -21.37 17.89
C GLY A 125 24.68 -22.35 16.74
N THR A 126 24.53 -23.64 17.03
CA THR A 126 24.24 -24.67 16.02
C THR A 126 22.72 -24.85 15.86
N ARG A 127 22.21 -24.78 14.62
CA ARG A 127 20.84 -25.18 14.27
C ARG A 127 20.88 -26.32 13.26
N VAL A 128 20.05 -27.34 13.50
CA VAL A 128 19.84 -28.47 12.59
C VAL A 128 18.37 -28.48 12.22
N SER A 129 18.07 -28.51 10.93
CA SER A 129 16.70 -28.58 10.40
C SER A 129 16.74 -29.25 9.04
N GLY A 130 15.94 -30.28 8.80
CA GLY A 130 15.68 -30.85 7.47
C GLY A 130 16.81 -30.82 6.45
N GLY A 131 17.74 -31.77 6.54
CA GLY A 131 18.86 -31.83 5.60
C GLY A 131 19.79 -30.60 5.64
N SER A 132 19.69 -29.73 6.65
CA SER A 132 20.54 -28.54 6.80
C SER A 132 21.15 -28.40 8.19
N ILE A 133 22.37 -27.87 8.22
CA ILE A 133 23.12 -27.50 9.42
C ILE A 133 23.59 -26.04 9.25
N SER A 134 23.21 -25.17 10.17
CA SER A 134 23.68 -23.78 10.27
C SER A 134 24.51 -23.59 11.53
N LEU A 135 25.70 -23.04 11.36
CA LEU A 135 26.66 -22.70 12.41
C LEU A 135 26.74 -21.18 12.53
N ARG A 136 26.48 -20.67 13.74
CA ARG A 136 26.50 -19.22 14.06
C ARG A 136 27.33 -18.95 15.31
N HIS A 137 27.84 -17.73 15.40
CA HIS A 137 28.54 -17.23 16.57
C HIS A 137 27.58 -16.84 17.71
N ALA A 138 28.07 -16.90 18.96
CA ALA A 138 27.34 -16.64 20.21
C ALA A 138 26.70 -15.28 20.27
N GLN A 139 27.48 -14.29 19.85
CA GLN A 139 27.08 -12.90 19.75
C GLN A 139 26.69 -12.65 18.31
N GLN A 140 25.38 -12.55 18.07
CA GLN A 140 24.80 -12.25 16.78
C GLN A 140 24.63 -10.74 16.64
N GLY A 141 25.25 -10.20 15.60
CA GLY A 141 24.96 -8.88 15.04
C GLY A 141 24.99 -8.98 13.51
N THR A 142 24.67 -7.88 12.84
CA THR A 142 24.59 -7.81 11.37
C THR A 142 25.85 -8.33 10.66
N PHE A 143 27.03 -8.13 11.26
CA PHE A 143 28.32 -8.53 10.70
C PHE A 143 28.88 -9.85 11.23
N SER A 144 28.11 -10.62 12.00
CA SER A 144 28.59 -11.88 12.55
C SER A 144 28.73 -12.95 11.45
N PRO A 145 29.83 -13.73 11.45
CA PRO A 145 30.02 -14.76 10.44
C PRO A 145 29.05 -15.92 10.62
N GLN A 146 28.63 -16.52 9.51
CA GLN A 146 27.82 -17.74 9.51
C GLN A 146 28.31 -18.75 8.49
N ILE A 147 28.12 -20.03 8.79
CA ILE A 147 28.30 -21.14 7.84
C ILE A 147 27.01 -21.93 7.79
N SER A 148 26.57 -22.33 6.61
CA SER A 148 25.44 -23.26 6.44
C SER A 148 25.77 -24.32 5.40
N VAL A 149 25.33 -25.54 5.66
CA VAL A 149 25.47 -26.70 4.77
C VAL A 149 24.10 -27.35 4.63
N TRP A 150 23.66 -27.63 3.42
CA TRP A 150 22.37 -28.27 3.17
C TRP A 150 22.39 -29.16 1.93
N THR A 151 21.44 -30.09 1.84
CA THR A 151 21.25 -30.99 0.71
C THR A 151 20.14 -30.49 -0.22
N ALA A 152 20.24 -30.84 -1.50
CA ALA A 152 19.16 -30.70 -2.48
C ALA A 152 19.19 -31.87 -3.46
N ALA A 153 18.06 -32.17 -4.08
CA ALA A 153 18.00 -33.10 -5.20
C ALA A 153 18.85 -32.57 -6.37
N ALA A 154 19.51 -33.48 -7.10
CA ALA A 154 20.31 -33.08 -8.25
C ALA A 154 19.48 -32.39 -9.34
N GLU A 155 19.88 -31.19 -9.74
CA GLU A 155 19.26 -30.47 -10.85
C GLU A 155 19.67 -31.10 -12.18
N ARG A 156 18.75 -31.86 -12.80
CA ARG A 156 19.03 -32.61 -14.03
C ARG A 156 19.21 -31.72 -15.26
N LYS A 157 18.76 -30.46 -15.23
CA LYS A 157 18.75 -29.56 -16.39
C LYS A 157 19.86 -28.49 -16.38
N ALA A 158 20.66 -28.39 -15.32
CA ALA A 158 21.70 -27.37 -15.19
C ALA A 158 23.07 -27.99 -14.88
N SER A 159 24.13 -27.41 -15.45
CA SER A 159 25.49 -27.70 -14.99
C SER A 159 25.72 -27.03 -13.63
N LEU A 160 26.66 -27.57 -12.83
CA LEU A 160 27.08 -26.95 -11.56
C LEU A 160 27.42 -25.47 -11.72
N ARG A 161 28.16 -25.16 -12.79
CA ARG A 161 28.55 -23.81 -13.13
C ARG A 161 27.36 -22.90 -13.36
N ALA A 162 26.38 -23.35 -14.15
CA ALA A 162 25.17 -22.59 -14.45
C ALA A 162 24.28 -22.42 -13.20
N TRP A 163 24.19 -23.46 -12.38
CA TRP A 163 23.45 -23.42 -11.13
C TRP A 163 24.03 -22.42 -10.14
N LEU A 164 25.35 -22.47 -9.90
CA LEU A 164 26.03 -21.51 -9.03
C LEU A 164 25.83 -20.07 -9.51
N THR A 165 25.93 -19.81 -10.81
CA THR A 165 25.67 -18.48 -11.38
C THR A 165 24.21 -18.03 -11.19
N ARG A 166 23.25 -18.96 -11.15
CA ARG A 166 21.85 -18.62 -10.85
C ARG A 166 21.64 -18.23 -9.38
N LEU A 167 22.39 -18.84 -8.48
CA LEU A 167 22.36 -18.55 -7.05
C LEU A 167 23.07 -17.23 -6.66
N THR A 168 23.76 -16.58 -7.61
CA THR A 168 24.51 -15.34 -7.40
C THR A 168 23.84 -14.13 -8.04
N ARG A 169 22.51 -14.10 -8.13
CA ARG A 169 21.77 -12.95 -8.69
C ARG A 169 21.85 -11.67 -7.83
N ASP A 170 22.56 -11.72 -6.71
CA ASP A 170 22.94 -10.55 -5.93
C ASP A 170 23.94 -9.69 -6.75
N ASP A 171 23.88 -8.35 -6.66
CA ASP A 171 24.77 -7.41 -7.38
C ASP A 171 26.27 -7.50 -6.96
N ASP A 172 26.64 -8.50 -6.15
CA ASP A 172 27.98 -8.70 -5.63
C ASP A 172 28.92 -9.30 -6.72
N PRO A 173 30.04 -8.64 -7.07
CA PRO A 173 30.99 -9.19 -8.03
C PRO A 173 31.65 -10.50 -7.56
N VAL A 174 31.72 -11.48 -8.49
CA VAL A 174 32.47 -12.72 -8.30
C VAL A 174 33.97 -12.43 -8.45
N ILE A 175 34.72 -12.60 -7.37
CA ILE A 175 36.17 -12.34 -7.32
C ILE A 175 37.03 -13.60 -7.49
N GLU A 176 36.45 -14.78 -7.21
CA GLU A 176 37.13 -16.06 -7.38
C GLU A 176 36.12 -17.14 -7.79
N ARG A 177 36.53 -18.03 -8.69
CA ARG A 177 35.80 -19.24 -9.06
C ARG A 177 36.78 -20.38 -9.31
N LYS A 178 36.59 -21.52 -8.66
CA LYS A 178 37.49 -22.67 -8.80
C LYS A 178 36.76 -24.02 -8.69
N PRO A 179 37.21 -25.04 -9.42
CA PRO A 179 36.79 -26.41 -9.14
C PRO A 179 37.33 -26.85 -7.79
N VAL A 180 36.55 -27.63 -7.04
CA VAL A 180 36.92 -28.13 -5.72
C VAL A 180 36.61 -29.61 -5.58
N THR A 181 37.26 -30.26 -4.63
CA THR A 181 36.97 -31.65 -4.25
C THR A 181 37.09 -31.78 -2.74
N PHE A 182 36.00 -32.18 -2.10
CA PHE A 182 35.89 -32.35 -0.65
C PHE A 182 35.14 -33.64 -0.34
N ALA A 183 35.58 -34.38 0.68
CA ALA A 183 34.94 -35.64 1.09
C ALA A 183 34.69 -36.63 -0.08
N GLY A 184 35.58 -36.67 -1.08
CA GLY A 184 35.43 -37.50 -2.28
C GLY A 184 34.42 -37.00 -3.32
N MET A 185 33.74 -35.88 -3.06
CA MET A 185 32.76 -35.25 -3.95
C MET A 185 33.40 -34.15 -4.78
N LYS A 186 33.10 -34.13 -6.08
CA LYS A 186 33.54 -33.07 -6.99
C LYS A 186 32.54 -31.93 -6.98
N GLY A 187 33.04 -30.70 -7.11
CA GLY A 187 32.18 -29.54 -7.09
C GLY A 187 32.83 -28.28 -7.63
N GLU A 188 32.15 -27.17 -7.44
CA GLU A 188 32.61 -25.84 -7.81
C GLU A 188 32.38 -24.87 -6.65
N MET A 189 33.32 -23.95 -6.49
CA MET A 189 33.30 -22.92 -5.46
C MET A 189 33.43 -21.54 -6.09
N ILE A 190 32.72 -20.58 -5.50
CA ILE A 190 32.84 -19.16 -5.82
C ILE A 190 33.02 -18.32 -4.56
N LYS A 191 33.66 -17.18 -4.72
CA LYS A 191 33.80 -16.13 -3.71
C LYS A 191 33.27 -14.82 -4.31
N LEU A 192 32.36 -14.18 -3.61
CA LEU A 192 31.77 -12.90 -3.97
C LEU A 192 32.20 -11.84 -2.97
N LYS A 193 32.40 -10.61 -3.46
CA LYS A 193 32.68 -9.43 -2.63
C LYS A 193 31.54 -8.42 -2.82
N GLY A 194 30.80 -8.17 -1.77
CA GLY A 194 29.70 -7.21 -1.71
C GLY A 194 29.90 -6.17 -0.62
N ARG A 195 28.82 -5.47 -0.29
CA ARG A 195 28.73 -4.53 0.83
C ARG A 195 27.49 -4.84 1.65
N LEU A 196 27.63 -4.88 2.98
CA LEU A 196 26.51 -5.05 3.91
C LEU A 196 26.41 -3.81 4.79
N GLU A 197 25.20 -3.33 4.98
CA GLU A 197 24.90 -2.18 5.83
C GLU A 197 24.01 -2.60 7.00
N ASP A 198 24.34 -2.11 8.19
CA ASP A 198 23.55 -2.30 9.39
C ASP A 198 22.47 -1.23 9.47
N TRP A 199 21.20 -1.64 9.46
CA TRP A 199 20.07 -0.72 9.33
C TRP A 199 19.86 0.17 10.58
N GLU A 200 20.29 -0.29 11.76
CA GLU A 200 20.17 0.47 13.02
C GLU A 200 21.29 1.51 13.16
N THR A 201 22.51 1.14 12.78
CA THR A 201 23.71 1.96 12.96
C THR A 201 24.15 2.69 11.69
N GLN A 202 23.59 2.33 10.53
CA GLN A 202 23.96 2.81 9.19
C GLN A 202 25.44 2.53 8.85
N GLU A 203 26.08 1.60 9.57
CA GLU A 203 27.47 1.23 9.32
C GLU A 203 27.54 0.31 8.11
N GLY A 204 28.37 0.62 7.12
CA GLY A 204 28.59 -0.23 5.94
C GLY A 204 29.97 -0.87 5.94
N ARG A 205 30.06 -2.19 5.71
CA ARG A 205 31.33 -2.94 5.65
C ARG A 205 31.43 -3.80 4.40
N ASP A 206 32.66 -4.07 3.97
CA ASP A 206 32.95 -5.09 2.97
C ASP A 206 32.49 -6.45 3.47
N TRP A 207 31.72 -7.13 2.62
CA TRP A 207 31.05 -8.38 2.97
C TRP A 207 31.33 -9.45 1.95
N TYR A 208 31.74 -10.63 2.42
CA TYR A 208 32.15 -11.72 1.56
C TYR A 208 31.19 -12.89 1.68
N ARG A 209 30.82 -13.47 0.52
CA ARG A 209 30.02 -14.69 0.43
C ARG A 209 30.82 -15.77 -0.29
N LEU A 210 31.02 -16.90 0.37
CA LEU A 210 31.62 -18.10 -0.22
C LEU A 210 30.49 -19.07 -0.49
N ARG A 211 30.37 -19.58 -1.72
CA ARG A 211 29.36 -20.59 -2.05
C ARG A 211 30.01 -21.80 -2.69
N VAL A 212 29.58 -22.99 -2.29
CA VAL A 212 30.05 -24.27 -2.81
C VAL A 212 28.86 -25.14 -3.18
N VAL A 213 29.00 -25.86 -4.29
CA VAL A 213 28.14 -27.00 -4.62
C VAL A 213 29.01 -28.21 -4.87
N LEU A 214 28.80 -29.29 -4.11
CA LEU A 214 29.44 -30.59 -4.28
C LEU A 214 28.39 -31.60 -4.76
N VAL A 215 28.80 -32.54 -5.60
CA VAL A 215 27.93 -33.61 -6.12
C VAL A 215 28.35 -34.93 -5.51
N ALA A 216 27.39 -35.64 -4.93
CA ALA A 216 27.59 -37.01 -4.45
C ALA A 216 28.12 -37.92 -5.58
N PRO A 217 28.90 -38.98 -5.27
CA PRO A 217 29.45 -39.86 -6.30
C PRO A 217 28.40 -40.53 -7.20
N ASP A 218 27.20 -40.75 -6.67
CA ASP A 218 26.05 -41.32 -7.39
C ASP A 218 25.30 -40.28 -8.25
N GLY A 219 25.65 -38.99 -8.13
CA GLY A 219 25.02 -37.88 -8.84
C GLY A 219 23.60 -37.55 -8.37
N SER A 220 23.07 -38.21 -7.34
CA SER A 220 21.66 -38.11 -6.94
C SER A 220 21.39 -36.88 -6.07
N THR A 221 22.39 -36.47 -5.27
CA THR A 221 22.26 -35.45 -4.24
C THR A 221 23.36 -34.41 -4.38
N TRP A 222 22.97 -33.14 -4.31
CA TRP A 222 23.88 -32.01 -4.31
C TRP A 222 23.98 -31.45 -2.89
N TYR A 223 25.21 -31.17 -2.47
CA TYR A 223 25.53 -30.57 -1.17
C TYR A 223 25.91 -29.12 -1.41
N HIS A 224 25.10 -28.24 -0.88
CA HIS A 224 25.31 -26.81 -0.92
C HIS A 224 25.94 -26.36 0.39
N ALA A 225 26.87 -25.41 0.30
CA ALA A 225 27.37 -24.76 1.47
C ALA A 225 27.60 -23.28 1.20
N THR A 226 27.36 -22.44 2.21
CA THR A 226 27.63 -21.01 2.16
C THR A 226 28.32 -20.56 3.44
N ALA A 227 29.32 -19.68 3.29
CA ALA A 227 29.85 -18.90 4.40
C ALA A 227 29.69 -17.41 4.10
N MET A 228 29.36 -16.63 5.12
CA MET A 228 29.24 -15.17 5.03
C MET A 228 30.10 -14.54 6.13
N THR A 229 30.85 -13.50 5.79
CA THR A 229 31.85 -12.93 6.71
C THR A 229 32.27 -11.51 6.31
N SER A 230 32.75 -10.75 7.29
CA SER A 230 33.44 -9.47 7.09
C SER A 230 34.83 -9.68 6.51
N GLU A 231 35.44 -8.60 5.99
CA GLU A 231 36.84 -8.64 5.54
C GLU A 231 37.83 -9.05 6.65
N ALA A 232 37.59 -8.61 7.89
CA ALA A 232 38.47 -8.85 9.02
C ALA A 232 38.57 -10.34 9.37
N ASP A 233 37.47 -11.08 9.22
CA ASP A 233 37.38 -12.49 9.59
C ASP A 233 37.53 -13.45 8.40
N LEU A 234 37.61 -12.91 7.17
CA LEU A 234 37.56 -13.70 5.93
C LEU A 234 38.56 -14.86 5.91
N ALA A 235 39.82 -14.61 6.28
CA ALA A 235 40.85 -15.65 6.23
C ALA A 235 40.58 -16.81 7.21
N ALA A 236 40.08 -16.49 8.40
CA ALA A 236 39.74 -17.49 9.41
C ALA A 236 38.49 -18.28 8.99
N ILE A 237 37.44 -17.58 8.57
CA ILE A 237 36.18 -18.20 8.14
C ILE A 237 36.36 -19.02 6.88
N GLU A 238 37.19 -18.60 5.93
CA GLU A 238 37.51 -19.42 4.76
C GLU A 238 38.22 -20.71 5.16
N ALA A 239 39.19 -20.67 6.07
CA ALA A 239 39.86 -21.87 6.57
C ALA A 239 38.87 -22.84 7.26
N ASP A 240 37.99 -22.31 8.11
CA ASP A 240 36.96 -23.09 8.78
C ASP A 240 35.94 -23.67 7.81
N PHE A 241 35.53 -22.89 6.81
CA PHE A 241 34.59 -23.34 5.78
C PHE A 241 35.16 -24.51 4.99
N MET A 242 36.42 -24.46 4.58
CA MET A 242 37.07 -25.58 3.89
C MET A 242 37.19 -26.81 4.79
N ARG A 243 37.46 -26.61 6.09
CA ARG A 243 37.53 -27.70 7.08
C ARG A 243 36.16 -28.37 7.28
N VAL A 244 35.09 -27.58 7.41
CA VAL A 244 33.71 -28.06 7.48
C VAL A 244 33.38 -28.92 6.26
N LEU A 245 33.70 -28.43 5.05
CA LEU A 245 33.49 -29.18 3.81
C LEU A 245 34.30 -30.48 3.76
N GLY A 246 35.55 -30.45 4.24
CA GLY A 246 36.41 -31.63 4.33
C GLY A 246 35.91 -32.68 5.33
N SER A 247 35.19 -32.26 6.37
CA SER A 247 34.64 -33.12 7.42
C SER A 247 33.31 -33.79 7.07
N LEU A 248 32.73 -33.45 5.91
CA LEU A 248 31.41 -33.92 5.51
C LEU A 248 31.39 -35.44 5.35
N GLN A 249 30.51 -36.10 6.11
CA GLN A 249 30.27 -37.55 6.02
C GLN A 249 28.83 -37.81 5.62
N VAL A 250 28.63 -38.49 4.49
CA VAL A 250 27.31 -38.86 3.98
C VAL A 250 26.78 -40.08 4.74
N LYS A 251 25.55 -40.00 5.27
CA LYS A 251 24.87 -41.06 6.04
C LYS A 251 23.79 -41.77 5.22
N LEU A 252 23.06 -41.04 4.39
CA LEU A 252 22.01 -41.56 3.50
C LEU A 252 22.23 -41.11 2.06
N GLN A 253 21.83 -41.95 1.09
CA GLN A 253 21.95 -41.68 -0.36
C GLN A 253 20.70 -42.15 -1.11
N GLY A 254 20.49 -41.64 -2.32
CA GLY A 254 19.39 -42.05 -3.21
C GLY A 254 18.00 -41.83 -2.61
N ASP A 255 17.11 -42.81 -2.78
CA ASP A 255 15.69 -42.70 -2.41
C ASP A 255 15.48 -42.50 -0.90
N ALA A 256 16.33 -43.10 -0.06
CA ALA A 256 16.25 -42.95 1.40
C ALA A 256 16.54 -41.50 1.84
N ALA A 257 17.51 -40.84 1.21
CA ALA A 257 17.77 -39.42 1.46
C ALA A 257 16.63 -38.53 0.93
N ASN A 258 15.99 -38.94 -0.17
CA ASN A 258 14.89 -38.18 -0.77
C ASN A 258 13.61 -38.22 0.08
N GLN A 259 13.33 -39.34 0.73
CA GLN A 259 12.19 -39.49 1.65
C GLN A 259 12.33 -38.60 2.89
N GLU A 260 13.51 -38.60 3.53
CA GLU A 260 13.79 -37.76 4.70
C GLU A 260 13.69 -36.26 4.36
N ARG A 261 14.19 -35.84 3.18
CA ARG A 261 14.02 -34.45 2.72
C ARG A 261 12.56 -34.08 2.54
N THR A 262 11.78 -34.93 1.87
CA THR A 262 10.36 -34.66 1.63
C THR A 262 9.57 -34.55 2.94
N ALA A 263 9.88 -35.41 3.92
CA ALA A 263 9.27 -35.35 5.24
C ALA A 263 9.61 -34.04 5.97
N SER A 264 10.86 -33.60 5.90
CA SER A 264 11.28 -32.38 6.58
C SER A 264 10.84 -31.10 5.86
N ASP A 265 10.75 -31.10 4.53
CA ASP A 265 10.16 -30.00 3.76
C ASP A 265 8.68 -29.80 4.15
N ALA A 266 7.94 -30.91 4.36
CA ALA A 266 6.56 -30.86 4.83
C ALA A 266 6.44 -30.32 6.26
N GLU A 267 7.35 -30.70 7.17
CA GLU A 267 7.40 -30.18 8.53
C GLU A 267 7.73 -28.68 8.56
N GLN A 268 8.71 -28.23 7.75
CA GLN A 268 9.05 -26.81 7.61
C GLN A 268 7.90 -26.00 7.03
N ALA A 269 7.20 -26.52 6.02
CA ALA A 269 6.03 -25.86 5.45
C ALA A 269 4.92 -25.68 6.49
N ALA A 270 4.67 -26.69 7.34
CA ALA A 270 3.69 -26.60 8.42
C ALA A 270 4.08 -25.53 9.46
N VAL A 271 5.33 -25.52 9.91
CA VAL A 271 5.82 -24.51 10.88
C VAL A 271 5.77 -23.10 10.29
N LEU A 272 6.12 -22.92 9.02
CA LEU A 272 6.03 -21.61 8.35
C LEU A 272 4.57 -21.14 8.21
N SER A 273 3.64 -22.07 7.99
CA SER A 273 2.20 -21.77 8.00
C SER A 273 1.76 -21.30 9.38
N GLU A 274 2.11 -22.02 10.45
CA GLU A 274 1.75 -21.63 11.83
C GLU A 274 2.31 -20.27 12.22
N ILE A 275 3.56 -19.96 11.80
CA ILE A 275 4.19 -18.65 12.03
C ILE A 275 3.44 -17.55 11.28
N ARG A 276 3.08 -17.79 10.00
CA ARG A 276 2.29 -16.85 9.21
C ARG A 276 0.95 -16.56 9.89
N ASP A 277 0.20 -17.60 10.24
CA ASP A 277 -1.08 -17.43 10.92
C ASP A 277 -0.93 -16.70 12.26
N ALA A 278 0.17 -16.91 12.98
CA ALA A 278 0.46 -16.19 14.22
C ALA A 278 0.79 -14.71 13.99
N MET A 279 1.49 -14.40 12.90
CA MET A 279 1.76 -13.02 12.48
C MET A 279 0.49 -12.32 12.04
N ASP A 280 -0.37 -12.98 11.27
CA ASP A 280 -1.65 -12.42 10.81
C ASP A 280 -2.56 -12.13 12.00
N ARG A 281 -2.70 -13.07 12.96
CA ARG A 281 -3.42 -12.83 14.22
C ARG A 281 -2.83 -11.69 15.04
N ALA A 282 -1.51 -11.52 15.06
CA ALA A 282 -0.86 -10.43 15.78
C ALA A 282 -1.12 -9.07 15.10
N ALA A 283 -1.10 -9.03 13.77
CA ALA A 283 -1.44 -7.85 12.97
C ALA A 283 -2.91 -7.46 13.15
N GLU A 284 -3.83 -8.41 13.11
CA GLU A 284 -5.26 -8.19 13.39
C GLU A 284 -5.48 -7.67 14.82
N ALA A 285 -4.79 -8.24 15.80
CA ALA A 285 -4.88 -7.79 17.20
C ALA A 285 -4.33 -6.37 17.38
N GLN A 286 -3.25 -6.02 16.65
CA GLN A 286 -2.69 -4.68 16.66
C GLN A 286 -3.65 -3.67 15.99
N SER A 287 -4.17 -3.99 14.80
CA SER A 287 -5.18 -3.17 14.11
C SER A 287 -6.41 -2.95 14.98
N THR A 288 -6.93 -4.01 15.62
CA THR A 288 -8.06 -3.91 16.56
C THR A 288 -7.75 -2.96 17.73
N ARG A 289 -6.52 -3.00 18.26
CA ARG A 289 -6.09 -2.14 19.36
C ARG A 289 -5.95 -0.68 18.93
N GLU A 290 -5.42 -0.44 17.73
CA GLU A 290 -5.31 0.90 17.13
C GLU A 290 -6.70 1.48 16.84
N GLN A 291 -7.62 0.68 16.29
CA GLN A 291 -9.02 1.08 16.11
C GLN A 291 -9.72 1.36 17.45
N ALA A 292 -9.47 0.57 18.49
CA ALA A 292 -10.04 0.82 19.82
C ALA A 292 -9.48 2.11 20.46
N LEU A 293 -8.20 2.40 20.23
CA LEU A 293 -7.57 3.64 20.66
C LEU A 293 -8.16 4.84 19.90
N ALA A 294 -8.31 4.73 18.58
CA ALA A 294 -8.94 5.76 17.74
C ALA A 294 -10.40 6.03 18.16
N ARG A 295 -11.20 4.98 18.44
CA ARG A 295 -12.56 5.14 19.01
C ARG A 295 -12.56 5.84 20.36
N THR A 296 -11.57 5.56 21.22
CA THR A 296 -11.46 6.20 22.53
C THR A 296 -11.08 7.67 22.40
N ILE A 297 -10.19 8.01 21.45
CA ILE A 297 -9.77 9.39 21.13
C ILE A 297 -10.94 10.17 20.51
N ASP A 298 -11.69 9.58 19.56
CA ASP A 298 -12.86 10.22 18.94
C ASP A 298 -14.00 10.43 19.95
N ALA A 299 -14.29 9.42 20.79
CA ALA A 299 -15.32 9.51 21.84
C ALA A 299 -14.99 10.50 22.98
N THR A 300 -13.71 10.82 23.18
CA THR A 300 -13.28 11.82 24.18
C THR A 300 -12.97 13.18 23.59
N SER A 301 -12.93 13.29 22.26
CA SER A 301 -12.80 14.56 21.57
C SER A 301 -14.16 15.26 21.59
N PRO A 302 -14.28 16.45 22.23
CA PRO A 302 -15.48 17.24 22.03
C PRO A 302 -15.63 17.46 20.52
N HIS A 303 -16.82 17.18 19.96
CA HIS A 303 -17.23 17.63 18.63
C HIS A 303 -17.22 19.16 18.62
N THR A 304 -16.01 19.70 18.57
CA THR A 304 -15.75 21.12 18.46
C THR A 304 -16.26 21.49 17.09
N SER A 305 -17.10 22.52 16.99
CA SER A 305 -17.52 22.98 15.67
C SER A 305 -16.25 23.30 14.89
N VAL A 306 -16.01 22.58 13.80
CA VAL A 306 -14.87 22.85 12.92
C VAL A 306 -14.97 24.33 12.54
N ALA A 307 -13.91 25.09 12.83
CA ALA A 307 -13.87 26.50 12.50
C ALA A 307 -14.20 26.68 11.00
N ASP A 308 -14.86 27.78 10.65
CA ASP A 308 -15.24 27.97 9.24
C ASP A 308 -14.01 27.96 8.32
N VAL A 309 -14.26 27.66 7.04
CA VAL A 309 -13.21 27.53 6.02
C VAL A 309 -12.31 28.77 5.97
N GLN A 310 -12.88 29.96 6.15
CA GLN A 310 -12.12 31.20 6.08
C GLN A 310 -11.17 31.34 7.28
N THR A 311 -11.64 31.00 8.48
CA THR A 311 -10.85 31.00 9.71
C THR A 311 -9.70 30.00 9.63
N ARG A 312 -9.94 28.80 9.10
CA ARG A 312 -8.89 27.78 8.90
C ARG A 312 -7.85 28.22 7.86
N PHE A 313 -8.30 28.83 6.76
CA PHE A 313 -7.40 29.42 5.77
C PHE A 313 -6.56 30.56 6.36
N ASP A 314 -7.18 31.48 7.10
CA ASP A 314 -6.47 32.59 7.73
C ASP A 314 -5.46 32.10 8.80
N ALA A 315 -5.78 31.02 9.51
CA ALA A 315 -4.85 30.37 10.43
C ALA A 315 -3.65 29.74 9.72
N ALA A 316 -3.88 29.06 8.59
CA ALA A 316 -2.83 28.50 7.74
C ALA A 316 -1.87 29.60 7.23
N ILE A 317 -2.43 30.74 6.80
CA ILE A 317 -1.66 31.91 6.38
C ILE A 317 -0.82 32.49 7.53
N ALA A 318 -1.42 32.68 8.70
CA ALA A 318 -0.76 33.29 9.86
C ALA A 318 0.37 32.42 10.41
N MET A 319 0.25 31.09 10.36
CA MET A 319 1.26 30.17 10.90
C MET A 319 2.63 30.32 10.23
N HIS A 320 2.67 30.68 8.94
CA HIS A 320 3.90 30.90 8.18
C HIS A 320 4.21 32.38 7.92
N GLY A 321 3.46 33.30 8.54
CA GLY A 321 3.65 34.74 8.36
C GLY A 321 3.38 35.21 6.93
N LEU A 322 2.48 34.53 6.21
CA LEU A 322 2.14 34.81 4.80
C LEU A 322 1.03 35.86 4.65
N ASP A 323 0.73 36.64 5.69
CA ASP A 323 -0.36 37.62 5.72
C ASP A 323 -0.32 38.60 4.54
N GLY A 324 0.89 39.02 4.13
CA GLY A 324 1.09 39.92 2.98
C GLY A 324 0.79 39.28 1.62
N LYS A 325 0.66 37.95 1.56
CA LYS A 325 0.40 37.15 0.35
C LYS A 325 -0.99 36.51 0.34
N ARG A 326 -1.80 36.74 1.37
CA ARG A 326 -3.15 36.17 1.58
C ARG A 326 -4.03 36.20 0.33
N GLU A 327 -4.18 37.37 -0.31
CA GLU A 327 -5.10 37.50 -1.44
C GLU A 327 -4.61 36.84 -2.72
N ILE A 328 -3.29 36.67 -2.87
CA ILE A 328 -2.71 35.92 -3.98
C ILE A 328 -2.90 34.42 -3.73
N LEU A 329 -2.63 33.96 -2.51
CA LEU A 329 -2.83 32.55 -2.12
C LEU A 329 -4.30 32.13 -2.14
N ARG A 330 -5.23 33.06 -1.88
CA ARG A 330 -6.67 32.77 -1.99
C ARG A 330 -7.11 32.48 -3.43
N GLN A 331 -6.35 32.92 -4.44
CA GLN A 331 -6.69 32.71 -5.86
C GLN A 331 -6.33 31.31 -6.37
N ILE A 332 -5.46 30.60 -5.67
CA ILE A 332 -4.99 29.26 -6.08
C ILE A 332 -5.71 28.13 -5.37
N VAL A 333 -6.22 28.37 -4.15
CA VAL A 333 -7.00 27.37 -3.41
C VAL A 333 -8.37 27.17 -4.05
N VAL A 334 -8.74 25.90 -4.23
CA VAL A 334 -10.04 25.49 -4.79
C VAL A 334 -10.92 24.88 -3.69
N PRO A 335 -12.24 25.17 -3.68
CA PRO A 335 -13.15 24.54 -2.74
C PRO A 335 -13.16 23.02 -2.91
N SER A 336 -13.18 22.31 -1.78
CA SER A 336 -13.32 20.86 -1.73
C SER A 336 -14.23 20.45 -0.57
N VAL A 337 -14.55 19.17 -0.51
CA VAL A 337 -15.31 18.58 0.59
C VAL A 337 -14.50 17.44 1.18
N SER A 338 -14.18 17.54 2.47
CA SER A 338 -13.55 16.46 3.22
C SER A 338 -14.62 15.48 3.68
N LEU A 339 -14.35 14.19 3.54
CA LEU A 339 -15.22 13.09 3.93
C LEU A 339 -14.52 12.37 5.08
N THR A 340 -15.08 12.50 6.29
CA THR A 340 -14.52 11.86 7.49
C THR A 340 -15.38 10.69 7.90
N GLU A 341 -14.76 9.54 8.14
CA GLU A 341 -15.43 8.38 8.71
C GLU A 341 -15.95 8.68 10.13
N ARG A 342 -17.20 8.32 10.37
CA ARG A 342 -17.87 8.35 11.67
C ARG A 342 -18.01 6.93 12.20
N ASP A 343 -18.96 6.72 13.10
CA ASP A 343 -19.34 5.41 13.64
C ASP A 343 -19.72 4.40 12.54
N VAL A 344 -19.89 3.14 12.96
CA VAL A 344 -20.40 2.08 12.08
C VAL A 344 -21.74 2.54 11.52
N ALA A 345 -21.90 2.49 10.20
CA ALA A 345 -23.15 2.83 9.56
C ALA A 345 -24.24 1.84 9.96
N GLU A 346 -25.40 2.36 10.34
CA GLU A 346 -26.59 1.55 10.57
C GLU A 346 -27.03 0.92 9.24
N THR A 347 -27.02 -0.42 9.16
CA THR A 347 -27.23 -1.16 7.92
C THR A 347 -28.71 -1.21 7.49
N ASP A 348 -29.62 -0.77 8.35
CA ASP A 348 -31.06 -0.66 8.10
C ASP A 348 -31.47 0.71 7.53
N VAL A 349 -30.57 1.70 7.51
CA VAL A 349 -30.84 3.03 6.97
C VAL A 349 -30.34 3.12 5.53
N VAL A 350 -31.28 3.20 4.58
CA VAL A 350 -30.99 3.34 3.15
C VAL A 350 -30.76 4.79 2.72
N GLY A 351 -29.89 4.99 1.74
CA GLY A 351 -29.65 6.26 1.08
C GLY A 351 -28.75 7.23 1.83
N ILE A 352 -28.02 6.78 2.86
CA ILE A 352 -27.07 7.63 3.60
C ILE A 352 -25.68 7.65 2.95
N SER A 353 -24.94 8.74 3.13
CA SER A 353 -23.53 8.79 2.74
C SER A 353 -22.69 7.83 3.61
N ARG A 354 -22.04 6.84 3.00
CA ARG A 354 -21.21 5.84 3.69
C ARG A 354 -20.08 5.29 2.83
N ILE A 355 -19.08 4.72 3.49
CA ILE A 355 -17.95 4.00 2.88
C ILE A 355 -17.95 2.54 3.38
N GLY A 356 -17.66 1.59 2.49
CA GLY A 356 -17.66 0.16 2.79
C GLY A 356 -19.04 -0.49 2.96
N GLY A 357 -19.07 -1.81 3.16
CA GLY A 357 -20.28 -2.62 3.24
C GLY A 357 -20.90 -2.95 1.88
N GLY A 358 -22.22 -2.90 1.77
CA GLY A 358 -22.95 -3.08 0.50
C GLY A 358 -23.68 -1.81 0.05
N PRO A 359 -24.05 -1.69 -1.24
CA PRO A 359 -24.68 -0.52 -1.82
C PRO A 359 -26.19 -0.46 -1.54
N ASP A 360 -26.73 0.75 -1.53
CA ASP A 360 -28.15 0.96 -1.79
C ASP A 360 -28.36 1.25 -3.28
N LEU A 361 -29.19 0.45 -3.94
CA LEU A 361 -29.47 0.56 -5.37
C LEU A 361 -30.95 0.78 -5.61
N ALA A 362 -31.32 1.30 -6.78
CA ALA A 362 -32.71 1.46 -7.15
C ALA A 362 -33.45 0.10 -7.14
N GLN A 363 -34.72 0.09 -6.76
CA GLN A 363 -35.51 -1.13 -6.72
C GLN A 363 -35.49 -1.84 -8.09
N GLY A 364 -35.04 -3.11 -8.09
CA GLY A 364 -34.92 -3.93 -9.31
C GLY A 364 -33.62 -3.71 -10.09
N GLN A 365 -32.71 -2.87 -9.59
CA GLN A 365 -31.36 -2.74 -10.13
C GLN A 365 -30.45 -3.83 -9.54
N ASP A 366 -29.75 -4.54 -10.42
CA ASP A 366 -28.76 -5.54 -10.00
C ASP A 366 -27.46 -4.89 -9.53
N TRP A 367 -26.77 -5.59 -8.63
CA TRP A 367 -25.40 -5.24 -8.26
C TRP A 367 -24.50 -5.27 -9.50
N PRO A 368 -23.71 -4.21 -9.78
CA PRO A 368 -22.84 -4.15 -10.96
C PRO A 368 -21.87 -5.33 -11.08
N ARG A 369 -21.67 -5.83 -12.30
CA ARG A 369 -20.75 -6.93 -12.58
C ARG A 369 -19.82 -6.59 -13.75
N ASP A 370 -18.65 -7.21 -13.75
CA ASP A 370 -17.70 -7.13 -14.86
C ASP A 370 -18.12 -8.04 -16.04
N ALA A 371 -17.30 -8.04 -17.10
CA ALA A 371 -17.52 -8.88 -18.28
C ALA A 371 -17.38 -10.40 -18.02
N SER A 372 -16.71 -10.78 -16.92
CA SER A 372 -16.62 -12.15 -16.43
C SER A 372 -17.82 -12.57 -15.60
N GLY A 373 -18.66 -11.64 -15.13
CA GLY A 373 -19.79 -11.92 -14.24
C GLY A 373 -19.45 -11.83 -12.75
N LEU A 374 -18.24 -11.40 -12.40
CA LEU A 374 -17.83 -11.12 -11.02
C LEU A 374 -18.50 -9.83 -10.55
N TYR A 375 -18.90 -9.79 -9.29
CA TYR A 375 -19.50 -8.58 -8.71
C TYR A 375 -18.43 -7.51 -8.51
N LEU A 376 -18.70 -6.29 -8.95
CA LEU A 376 -17.78 -5.18 -8.67
C LEU A 376 -17.80 -4.88 -7.17
N ASN A 377 -16.63 -4.60 -6.61
CA ASN A 377 -16.44 -4.22 -5.22
C ASN A 377 -17.11 -2.87 -4.96
N PHE A 378 -18.00 -2.81 -3.98
CA PHE A 378 -18.61 -1.55 -3.54
C PHE A 378 -17.64 -0.80 -2.64
N LEU A 379 -17.37 0.45 -2.98
CA LEU A 379 -16.43 1.29 -2.24
C LEU A 379 -17.13 2.28 -1.32
N ALA A 380 -18.05 3.08 -1.88
CA ALA A 380 -18.75 4.11 -1.14
C ALA A 380 -20.06 4.49 -1.83
N GLN A 381 -20.93 5.18 -1.09
CA GLN A 381 -22.06 5.92 -1.64
C GLN A 381 -22.17 7.30 -0.99
N ILE A 382 -22.62 8.28 -1.76
CA ILE A 382 -22.76 9.67 -1.33
C ILE A 382 -24.14 10.18 -1.72
N GLU A 383 -24.91 10.65 -0.73
CA GLU A 383 -26.14 11.39 -0.98
C GLU A 383 -25.79 12.84 -1.32
N LEU A 384 -26.15 13.29 -2.51
CA LEU A 384 -25.78 14.60 -3.01
C LEU A 384 -26.35 15.74 -2.16
N SER A 385 -27.48 15.54 -1.47
CA SER A 385 -27.99 16.56 -0.54
C SER A 385 -27.11 16.79 0.70
N ASP A 386 -26.25 15.84 1.04
CA ASP A 386 -25.28 15.97 2.15
C ASP A 386 -24.06 16.79 1.75
N VAL A 387 -23.79 16.91 0.44
CA VAL A 387 -22.64 17.63 -0.07
C VAL A 387 -22.83 19.14 0.18
N PRO A 388 -21.93 19.79 0.94
CA PRO A 388 -22.01 21.22 1.21
C PRO A 388 -21.70 22.02 -0.06
N GLU A 389 -21.47 23.33 0.08
CA GLU A 389 -21.15 24.25 -1.04
C GLU A 389 -20.30 23.60 -2.13
N ARG A 390 -20.88 23.51 -3.33
CA ARG A 390 -20.37 22.67 -4.41
C ARG A 390 -19.43 23.48 -5.30
N ALA A 391 -18.20 23.00 -5.44
CA ALA A 391 -17.24 23.53 -6.40
C ALA A 391 -17.66 23.26 -7.86
N GLU A 392 -18.47 22.22 -8.06
CA GLU A 392 -18.83 21.67 -9.35
C GLU A 392 -20.36 21.57 -9.50
N VAL A 393 -20.85 21.63 -10.74
CA VAL A 393 -22.29 21.55 -11.04
C VAL A 393 -22.73 20.08 -11.08
N LEU A 394 -23.60 19.71 -10.15
CA LEU A 394 -24.16 18.36 -9.97
C LEU A 394 -25.66 18.43 -9.66
N PRO A 395 -26.43 17.34 -9.84
CA PRO A 395 -27.82 17.26 -9.39
C PRO A 395 -27.97 17.64 -7.90
N GLU A 396 -29.02 18.39 -7.55
CA GLU A 396 -29.24 18.88 -6.17
C GLU A 396 -29.39 17.77 -5.12
N ALA A 397 -29.86 16.59 -5.52
CA ALA A 397 -30.04 15.43 -4.66
C ALA A 397 -29.91 14.13 -5.46
N GLY A 398 -29.89 13.00 -4.75
CA GLY A 398 -29.78 11.67 -5.32
C GLY A 398 -28.49 10.97 -4.86
N LEU A 399 -28.45 9.66 -5.03
CA LEU A 399 -27.40 8.82 -4.48
C LEU A 399 -26.39 8.43 -5.56
N LEU A 400 -25.11 8.74 -5.34
CA LEU A 400 -24.00 8.19 -6.11
C LEU A 400 -23.46 6.97 -5.41
N ALA A 401 -23.29 5.85 -6.11
CA ALA A 401 -22.63 4.64 -5.61
C ALA A 401 -21.41 4.31 -6.47
N PHE A 402 -20.28 4.00 -5.84
CA PHE A 402 -18.97 3.86 -6.46
C PHE A 402 -18.47 2.43 -6.35
N PHE A 403 -18.01 1.88 -7.48
CA PHE A 403 -17.59 0.49 -7.60
C PHE A 403 -16.27 0.37 -8.35
N THR A 404 -15.45 -0.61 -7.96
CA THR A 404 -14.22 -1.02 -8.68
C THR A 404 -14.27 -2.50 -9.05
N GLY A 405 -13.61 -2.86 -10.14
CA GLY A 405 -13.34 -4.23 -10.55
C GLY A 405 -11.92 -4.66 -10.22
N SER A 406 -11.52 -5.82 -10.78
CA SER A 406 -10.20 -6.41 -10.62
C SER A 406 -9.11 -5.47 -11.14
N ASP A 407 -8.00 -5.41 -10.40
CA ASP A 407 -6.78 -4.65 -10.76
C ASP A 407 -7.04 -3.18 -11.11
N TYR A 408 -8.12 -2.60 -10.58
CA TYR A 408 -8.52 -1.20 -10.82
C TYR A 408 -8.76 -0.86 -12.31
N SER A 409 -8.98 -1.88 -13.13
CA SER A 409 -9.10 -1.75 -14.59
C SER A 409 -10.54 -1.60 -15.08
N ASP A 410 -11.52 -1.94 -14.24
CA ASP A 410 -12.94 -1.70 -14.44
C ASP A 410 -13.50 -0.93 -13.24
N TRP A 411 -14.51 -0.11 -13.48
CA TRP A 411 -15.14 0.74 -12.46
C TRP A 411 -16.53 1.17 -12.90
N ARG A 412 -17.40 1.45 -11.94
CA ARG A 412 -18.75 2.00 -12.22
C ARG A 412 -19.12 3.05 -11.19
N VAL A 413 -19.79 4.09 -11.67
CA VAL A 413 -20.51 5.03 -10.82
C VAL A 413 -21.99 4.94 -11.20
N VAL A 414 -22.81 4.59 -10.23
CA VAL A 414 -24.26 4.49 -10.39
C VAL A 414 -24.89 5.71 -9.75
N PHE A 415 -25.66 6.47 -10.52
CA PHE A 415 -26.48 7.56 -9.98
C PHE A 415 -27.93 7.15 -9.90
N THR A 416 -28.50 7.24 -8.71
CA THR A 416 -29.93 7.02 -8.46
C THR A 416 -30.60 8.37 -8.21
N PRO A 417 -31.52 8.80 -9.09
CA PRO A 417 -32.21 10.08 -8.94
C PRO A 417 -33.02 10.17 -7.63
N PRO A 418 -33.20 11.37 -7.07
CA PRO A 418 -33.95 11.56 -5.83
C PRO A 418 -35.41 11.11 -5.99
N GLY A 419 -35.97 10.53 -4.94
CA GLY A 419 -37.34 10.00 -4.93
C GLY A 419 -37.48 8.61 -5.58
N THR A 420 -36.41 8.02 -6.10
CA THR A 420 -36.38 6.61 -6.52
C THR A 420 -36.37 5.72 -5.29
N ALA A 421 -37.17 4.64 -5.29
CA ALA A 421 -37.15 3.66 -4.20
C ALA A 421 -35.80 2.94 -4.17
N LEU A 422 -35.13 2.97 -3.02
CA LEU A 422 -33.86 2.30 -2.78
C LEU A 422 -34.05 0.98 -2.05
N VAL A 423 -33.18 0.02 -2.33
CA VAL A 423 -33.08 -1.28 -1.66
C VAL A 423 -31.64 -1.45 -1.21
N ALA A 424 -31.43 -1.80 0.07
CA ALA A 424 -30.12 -2.18 0.57
C ALA A 424 -29.73 -3.55 0.04
N HIS A 425 -28.55 -3.65 -0.56
CA HIS A 425 -27.94 -4.93 -0.92
C HIS A 425 -26.86 -5.25 0.11
N ALA A 426 -27.14 -6.21 0.98
CA ALA A 426 -26.19 -6.63 2.00
C ALA A 426 -24.95 -7.29 1.37
N LEU A 427 -23.77 -6.94 1.87
CA LEU A 427 -22.54 -7.69 1.64
C LEU A 427 -22.59 -8.96 2.50
N PRO A 428 -22.44 -10.17 1.93
CA PRO A 428 -22.39 -11.40 2.72
C PRO A 428 -21.20 -11.41 3.69
N ASP A 429 -21.40 -11.96 4.90
CA ASP A 429 -20.34 -12.04 5.92
C ASP A 429 -19.14 -12.89 5.47
N ASP A 430 -19.37 -13.85 4.57
CA ASP A 430 -18.36 -14.74 4.00
C ASP A 430 -17.83 -14.27 2.63
N ALA A 431 -18.13 -13.03 2.21
CA ALA A 431 -17.78 -12.53 0.88
C ALA A 431 -16.27 -12.59 0.58
N ILE A 432 -15.42 -12.33 1.58
CA ILE A 432 -13.96 -12.40 1.45
C ILE A 432 -13.53 -13.86 1.22
N ASP A 433 -13.90 -14.76 2.13
CA ASP A 433 -13.54 -16.18 2.06
C ASP A 433 -14.02 -16.83 0.76
N ILE A 434 -15.25 -16.51 0.33
CA ILE A 434 -15.82 -17.00 -0.93
C ILE A 434 -15.06 -16.46 -2.13
N THR A 435 -14.66 -15.18 -2.11
CA THR A 435 -13.91 -14.56 -3.22
C THR A 435 -12.50 -15.13 -3.29
N GLU A 436 -11.81 -15.27 -2.15
CA GLU A 436 -10.49 -15.88 -2.06
C GLU A 436 -10.50 -17.31 -2.61
N ALA A 437 -11.45 -18.15 -2.17
CA ALA A 437 -11.59 -19.52 -2.70
C ALA A 437 -11.84 -19.54 -4.21
N ALA A 438 -12.63 -18.59 -4.73
CA ALA A 438 -12.95 -18.49 -6.14
C ALA A 438 -11.74 -18.09 -7.00
N THR A 439 -10.76 -17.34 -6.47
CA THR A 439 -9.52 -16.99 -7.21
C THR A 439 -8.78 -18.24 -7.70
N CYS A 440 -8.82 -19.33 -6.93
CA CYS A 440 -8.22 -20.61 -7.27
C CYS A 440 -8.97 -21.38 -8.37
N MET A 441 -10.18 -20.96 -8.72
CA MET A 441 -11.08 -21.62 -9.67
C MET A 441 -11.14 -20.92 -11.03
N VAL A 442 -10.46 -19.78 -11.18
CA VAL A 442 -10.44 -18.98 -12.40
C VAL A 442 -9.02 -18.79 -12.93
N VAL A 443 -8.93 -18.39 -14.21
CA VAL A 443 -7.68 -18.00 -14.86
C VAL A 443 -7.95 -16.87 -15.85
N TRP A 444 -7.01 -15.94 -16.00
CA TRP A 444 -7.11 -14.87 -17.00
C TRP A 444 -6.95 -15.43 -18.42
N ASP A 445 -7.94 -15.17 -19.28
CA ASP A 445 -7.87 -15.44 -20.72
C ASP A 445 -7.48 -14.16 -21.46
N GLY A 446 -6.22 -14.11 -21.92
CA GLY A 446 -5.68 -12.95 -22.63
C GLY A 446 -6.28 -12.69 -24.01
N GLU A 447 -6.89 -13.68 -24.67
CA GLU A 447 -7.57 -13.44 -25.96
C GLU A 447 -8.96 -12.85 -25.74
N ARG A 448 -9.66 -13.33 -24.71
CA ARG A 448 -11.01 -12.85 -24.36
C ARG A 448 -11.01 -11.63 -23.44
N GLN A 449 -9.85 -11.27 -22.89
CA GLN A 449 -9.67 -10.17 -21.94
C GLN A 449 -10.62 -10.30 -20.75
N ARG A 450 -10.74 -11.51 -20.19
CA ARG A 450 -11.63 -11.80 -19.05
C ARG A 450 -11.19 -13.06 -18.31
N PHE A 451 -11.65 -13.23 -17.07
CA PHE A 451 -11.53 -14.49 -16.34
C PHE A 451 -12.44 -15.58 -16.90
N VAL A 452 -11.92 -16.81 -16.94
CA VAL A 452 -12.64 -18.03 -17.30
C VAL A 452 -12.39 -19.11 -16.25
N ALA A 453 -13.31 -20.07 -16.13
CA ALA A 453 -13.16 -21.21 -15.23
C ALA A 453 -11.95 -22.07 -15.62
N ASN A 454 -11.15 -22.49 -14.64
CA ASN A 454 -9.98 -23.36 -14.85
C ASN A 454 -10.28 -24.86 -14.61
N GLY A 455 -11.51 -25.19 -14.20
CA GLY A 455 -11.98 -26.55 -13.92
C GLY A 455 -11.66 -27.08 -12.52
N ALA A 456 -11.03 -26.29 -11.65
CA ALA A 456 -10.84 -26.64 -10.25
C ALA A 456 -12.15 -26.54 -9.46
N SER A 457 -12.22 -27.28 -8.36
CA SER A 457 -13.27 -27.17 -7.34
C SER A 457 -12.59 -27.07 -5.98
N VAL A 458 -12.98 -26.06 -5.21
CA VAL A 458 -12.39 -25.69 -3.93
C VAL A 458 -13.53 -25.58 -2.92
N GLU A 459 -13.38 -26.11 -1.71
CA GLU A 459 -14.34 -25.91 -0.61
C GLU A 459 -15.84 -26.17 -0.92
N ARG A 460 -16.14 -27.20 -1.73
CA ARG A 460 -17.51 -27.52 -2.20
C ARG A 460 -18.13 -26.42 -3.06
N MET A 461 -17.29 -25.54 -3.61
CA MET A 461 -17.66 -24.59 -4.63
C MET A 461 -17.52 -25.19 -6.02
N SER A 462 -18.45 -24.82 -6.88
CA SER A 462 -18.42 -25.05 -8.32
C SER A 462 -18.55 -23.73 -9.07
N VAL A 463 -17.98 -23.69 -10.27
CA VAL A 463 -18.14 -22.57 -11.20
C VAL A 463 -18.73 -23.10 -12.50
N GLU A 464 -19.83 -22.49 -12.93
CA GLU A 464 -20.45 -22.72 -14.22
C GLU A 464 -20.30 -21.47 -15.08
N THR A 465 -20.49 -21.63 -16.38
CA THR A 465 -20.43 -20.52 -17.32
C THR A 465 -21.75 -20.44 -18.06
N ASP A 466 -22.39 -19.28 -18.04
CA ASP A 466 -23.67 -19.08 -18.73
C ASP A 466 -23.50 -18.97 -20.26
N GLU A 467 -24.62 -18.83 -20.97
CA GLU A 467 -24.66 -18.73 -22.43
C GLU A 467 -23.86 -17.53 -22.99
N HIS A 468 -23.60 -16.51 -22.17
CA HIS A 468 -22.83 -15.31 -22.52
C HIS A 468 -21.37 -15.40 -22.07
N GLY A 469 -20.97 -16.52 -21.46
CA GLY A 469 -19.63 -16.73 -20.97
C GLY A 469 -19.36 -16.11 -19.60
N ARG A 470 -20.39 -15.75 -18.83
CA ARG A 470 -20.23 -15.22 -17.47
C ARG A 470 -20.16 -16.35 -16.45
N LEU A 471 -19.28 -16.20 -15.48
CA LEU A 471 -19.05 -17.12 -14.39
C LEU A 471 -20.20 -17.04 -13.39
N GLN A 472 -20.69 -18.20 -12.97
CA GLN A 472 -21.68 -18.35 -11.92
C GLN A 472 -21.13 -19.31 -10.89
N PHE A 473 -21.02 -18.84 -9.64
CA PHE A 473 -20.47 -19.62 -8.55
C PHE A 473 -21.57 -20.15 -7.66
N GLN A 474 -21.39 -21.40 -7.23
CA GLN A 474 -22.28 -22.04 -6.28
C GLN A 474 -21.45 -22.68 -5.16
N ARG A 475 -21.94 -22.65 -3.93
CA ARG A 475 -21.43 -23.42 -2.79
C ARG A 475 -22.54 -24.30 -2.28
N ASP A 476 -22.30 -25.60 -2.16
CA ASP A 476 -23.32 -26.58 -1.73
C ASP A 476 -24.64 -26.49 -2.53
N GLY A 477 -24.55 -26.13 -3.83
CA GLY A 477 -25.70 -25.99 -4.74
C GLY A 477 -26.49 -24.67 -4.61
N GLN A 478 -26.03 -23.72 -3.78
CA GLN A 478 -26.61 -22.38 -3.68
C GLN A 478 -25.71 -21.34 -4.35
N THR A 479 -26.31 -20.39 -5.07
CA THR A 479 -25.58 -19.29 -5.70
C THR A 479 -24.93 -18.40 -4.64
N VAL A 480 -23.65 -18.08 -4.84
CA VAL A 480 -22.87 -17.20 -3.96
C VAL A 480 -22.34 -15.98 -4.72
N MET A 481 -22.02 -14.92 -3.99
CA MET A 481 -21.42 -13.71 -4.55
C MET A 481 -19.91 -13.85 -4.55
N VAL A 482 -19.30 -13.80 -5.74
CA VAL A 482 -17.84 -13.71 -5.91
C VAL A 482 -17.52 -12.34 -6.46
N PHE A 483 -16.69 -11.61 -5.74
CA PHE A 483 -16.31 -10.25 -6.11
C PHE A 483 -15.12 -10.24 -7.07
N ALA A 484 -14.91 -9.10 -7.72
CA ALA A 484 -13.84 -8.90 -8.67
C ALA A 484 -12.46 -8.91 -8.00
N SER A 485 -12.40 -8.58 -6.71
CA SER A 485 -11.20 -8.66 -5.87
C SER A 485 -11.57 -8.97 -4.43
N GLU A 486 -10.74 -9.77 -3.75
CA GLU A 486 -10.81 -10.02 -2.32
C GLU A 486 -10.25 -8.85 -1.49
N TYR A 487 -9.40 -8.00 -2.08
CA TYR A 487 -8.67 -6.95 -1.37
C TYR A 487 -9.52 -5.68 -1.15
N GLU A 488 -10.40 -5.34 -2.09
CA GLU A 488 -11.27 -4.16 -2.00
C GLU A 488 -12.65 -4.49 -1.42
N ILE A 489 -12.75 -5.52 -0.58
CA ILE A 489 -13.97 -5.81 0.18
C ILE A 489 -13.79 -5.19 1.58
N SER A 490 -14.57 -4.16 1.87
CA SER A 490 -14.53 -3.54 3.19
C SER A 490 -15.09 -4.47 4.26
N ARG A 491 -14.42 -4.52 5.41
CA ARG A 491 -14.85 -5.29 6.58
C ARG A 491 -15.92 -4.59 7.43
N SER A 492 -16.20 -3.32 7.16
CA SER A 492 -17.04 -2.48 8.02
C SER A 492 -17.59 -1.27 7.26
N ALA A 493 -18.91 -1.10 7.30
CA ALA A 493 -19.54 0.09 6.77
C ALA A 493 -19.39 1.25 7.76
N ARG A 494 -18.89 2.41 7.30
CA ARG A 494 -18.72 3.62 8.13
C ARG A 494 -19.58 4.74 7.56
N ALA A 495 -20.35 5.40 8.42
CA ALA A 495 -21.08 6.60 8.02
C ALA A 495 -20.08 7.71 7.68
N LEU A 496 -20.38 8.53 6.67
CA LEU A 496 -19.51 9.63 6.26
C LEU A 496 -20.09 10.96 6.73
N ARG A 497 -19.23 11.80 7.30
CA ARG A 497 -19.52 13.22 7.51
C ARG A 497 -18.82 14.03 6.44
N LEU A 498 -19.58 14.90 5.77
CA LEU A 498 -19.08 15.78 4.74
C LEU A 498 -18.88 17.19 5.31
N GLU A 499 -17.67 17.73 5.19
CA GLU A 499 -17.33 19.06 5.68
C GLU A 499 -16.66 19.90 4.59
N ARG A 500 -16.95 21.20 4.58
CA ARG A 500 -16.28 22.12 3.65
C ARG A 500 -14.78 22.13 3.93
N SER A 501 -14.01 22.11 2.85
CA SER A 501 -12.56 22.13 2.88
C SER A 501 -12.02 23.01 1.76
N LEU A 502 -10.70 23.19 1.76
CA LEU A 502 -9.95 23.73 0.65
C LEU A 502 -8.90 22.70 0.25
N SER A 503 -8.66 22.65 -1.04
CA SER A 503 -7.48 22.01 -1.57
C SER A 503 -6.70 23.02 -2.39
N ASP A 504 -5.46 22.69 -2.66
CA ASP A 504 -4.61 23.53 -3.46
C ASP A 504 -3.92 22.68 -4.52
N PRO A 505 -3.82 23.15 -5.77
CA PRO A 505 -3.23 22.42 -6.88
C PRO A 505 -1.70 22.50 -6.91
N LEU A 506 -1.03 23.02 -5.86
CA LEU A 506 0.41 23.21 -5.87
C LEU A 506 1.15 21.89 -6.08
N HIS A 507 1.77 21.81 -7.24
CA HIS A 507 2.71 20.75 -7.59
C HIS A 507 4.07 21.06 -6.98
N LEU A 508 4.96 20.05 -6.99
CA LEU A 508 6.41 20.25 -6.89
C LEU A 508 6.98 21.29 -7.90
N ALA A 509 6.19 21.70 -8.91
CA ALA A 509 6.57 22.65 -9.95
C ALA A 509 5.99 24.08 -9.81
N GLY A 510 5.12 24.36 -8.82
CA GLY A 510 4.48 25.67 -8.63
C GLY A 510 2.95 25.65 -8.77
N SER A 511 2.33 26.83 -8.77
CA SER A 511 0.86 27.04 -8.76
C SER A 511 0.18 26.87 -10.12
N GLY A 512 0.96 26.64 -11.18
CA GLY A 512 0.48 26.67 -12.56
C GLY A 512 0.23 28.10 -13.09
N ASN A 513 0.47 29.13 -12.27
CA ASN A 513 0.40 30.52 -12.68
C ASN A 513 1.75 31.22 -12.46
N PRO A 514 2.49 31.57 -13.54
CA PRO A 514 3.84 32.13 -13.42
C PRO A 514 3.88 33.47 -12.69
N ASP A 515 2.80 34.26 -12.73
CA ASP A 515 2.74 35.55 -12.02
C ASP A 515 2.62 35.32 -10.50
N ILE A 516 1.89 34.28 -10.08
CA ILE A 516 1.75 33.90 -8.68
C ILE A 516 3.04 33.25 -8.18
N ASP A 517 3.63 32.38 -8.98
CA ASP A 517 4.91 31.72 -8.67
C ASP A 517 6.03 32.75 -8.48
N ALA A 518 6.08 33.78 -9.32
CA ALA A 518 7.03 34.88 -9.19
C ALA A 518 6.77 35.77 -7.97
N ALA A 519 5.51 35.97 -7.58
CA ALA A 519 5.12 36.83 -6.46
C ALA A 519 5.31 36.16 -5.09
N VAL A 520 5.07 34.85 -5.01
CA VAL A 520 5.13 34.09 -3.75
C VAL A 520 6.47 33.40 -3.57
N GLY A 521 7.04 32.82 -4.63
CA GLY A 521 8.23 31.97 -4.57
C GLY A 521 7.89 30.51 -4.28
N SER A 522 8.63 29.59 -4.91
CA SER A 522 8.32 28.15 -4.89
C SER A 522 8.36 27.53 -3.49
N ASP A 523 9.34 27.90 -2.65
CA ASP A 523 9.49 27.37 -1.29
C ASP A 523 8.30 27.77 -0.40
N GLU A 524 7.89 29.04 -0.46
CA GLU A 524 6.75 29.53 0.32
C GLU A 524 5.42 28.95 -0.15
N LEU A 525 5.28 28.69 -1.46
CA LEU A 525 4.13 27.97 -1.99
C LEU A 525 4.09 26.54 -1.45
N PHE A 526 5.21 25.81 -1.48
CA PHE A 526 5.27 24.45 -0.96
C PHE A 526 4.94 24.39 0.54
N ASP A 527 5.51 25.28 1.35
CA ASP A 527 5.21 25.40 2.78
C ASP A 527 3.73 25.73 3.03
N PHE A 528 3.16 26.64 2.22
CA PHE A 528 1.74 26.96 2.27
C PHE A 528 0.87 25.73 1.94
N ALA A 529 1.19 24.97 0.90
CA ALA A 529 0.42 23.79 0.50
C ALA A 529 0.41 22.73 1.60
N LEU A 530 1.57 22.43 2.20
CA LEU A 530 1.69 21.49 3.31
C LEU A 530 0.87 21.96 4.52
N THR A 531 0.97 23.25 4.84
CA THR A 531 0.24 23.87 5.95
C THR A 531 -1.25 23.89 5.73
N LEU A 532 -1.70 24.17 4.51
CA LEU A 532 -3.10 24.15 4.15
C LEU A 532 -3.63 22.72 4.31
N ALA A 533 -2.92 21.71 3.79
CA ALA A 533 -3.30 20.30 3.95
C ALA A 533 -3.45 19.92 5.44
N GLU A 534 -2.47 20.27 6.28
CA GLU A 534 -2.52 20.00 7.73
C GLU A 534 -3.65 20.77 8.45
N SER A 535 -3.84 22.07 8.12
CA SER A 535 -4.90 22.90 8.71
C SER A 535 -6.29 22.42 8.31
N PHE A 536 -6.40 21.78 7.15
CA PHE A 536 -7.63 21.23 6.61
C PHE A 536 -7.86 19.75 6.93
N LYS A 537 -6.88 19.06 7.49
CA LYS A 537 -7.01 17.69 8.02
C LYS A 537 -8.09 17.63 9.09
N ILE A 538 -8.95 16.61 9.00
CA ILE A 538 -10.02 16.36 9.97
C ILE A 538 -9.82 14.99 10.59
N GLY A 539 -9.51 14.97 11.89
CA GLY A 539 -9.19 13.75 12.64
C GLY A 539 -7.86 13.12 12.21
N ASP A 540 -7.54 12.00 12.86
CA ASP A 540 -6.32 11.22 12.58
C ASP A 540 -6.54 10.12 11.52
N GLY A 541 -7.78 9.95 11.05
CA GLY A 541 -8.17 8.95 10.06
C GLY A 541 -7.80 9.30 8.61
N PRO A 542 -8.15 8.43 7.65
CA PRO A 542 -7.96 8.68 6.23
C PRO A 542 -8.68 9.96 5.79
N GLN A 543 -8.07 10.68 4.85
CA GLN A 543 -8.60 11.93 4.33
C GLN A 543 -9.26 11.68 2.97
N HIS A 544 -10.49 11.14 2.99
CA HIS A 544 -11.31 11.04 1.79
C HIS A 544 -11.81 12.42 1.37
N GLN A 545 -12.13 12.58 0.08
CA GLN A 545 -12.43 13.89 -0.47
C GLN A 545 -13.38 13.80 -1.67
N MET A 546 -14.27 14.79 -1.80
CA MET A 546 -14.92 15.14 -3.07
C MET A 546 -14.44 16.50 -3.55
N PHE A 547 -14.24 16.63 -4.87
CA PHE A 547 -13.70 17.82 -5.53
C PHE A 547 -12.31 18.22 -5.06
N GLY A 548 -11.70 19.17 -5.76
CA GLY A 548 -10.36 19.60 -5.43
C GLY A 548 -9.30 18.51 -5.66
N VAL A 549 -8.07 18.80 -5.25
CA VAL A 549 -6.89 18.01 -5.67
C VAL A 549 -5.87 17.79 -4.54
N CYS A 550 -6.32 17.79 -3.29
CA CYS A 550 -5.42 17.70 -2.14
C CYS A 550 -4.73 16.33 -2.08
N GLY A 551 -3.40 16.33 -1.97
CA GLY A 551 -2.58 15.12 -1.90
C GLY A 551 -2.32 14.45 -3.26
N ILE A 552 -2.86 14.97 -4.36
CA ILE A 552 -2.64 14.45 -5.71
C ILE A 552 -1.34 15.03 -6.26
N ARG A 553 -0.37 14.19 -6.62
CA ARG A 553 0.97 14.67 -7.04
C ARG A 553 0.98 15.32 -8.42
N ASP A 554 0.28 14.73 -9.39
CA ASP A 554 0.27 15.17 -10.80
C ASP A 554 -1.14 15.20 -11.41
N TRP A 555 -1.93 16.16 -10.95
CA TRP A 555 -3.26 16.47 -11.45
C TRP A 555 -3.35 16.62 -12.98
N HIS A 556 -2.42 17.32 -13.63
CA HIS A 556 -2.50 17.53 -15.08
C HIS A 556 -2.30 16.23 -15.88
N SER A 557 -1.37 15.39 -15.44
CA SER A 557 -1.21 14.05 -16.03
C SER A 557 -2.46 13.20 -15.82
N ILE A 558 -3.09 13.25 -14.64
CA ILE A 558 -4.33 12.51 -14.37
C ILE A 558 -5.48 12.99 -15.28
N GLN A 559 -5.65 14.30 -15.48
CA GLN A 559 -6.63 14.84 -16.43
C GLN A 559 -6.35 14.36 -17.86
N THR A 560 -5.07 14.29 -18.24
CA THR A 560 -4.66 13.78 -19.55
C THR A 560 -4.99 12.29 -19.71
N LEU A 561 -4.76 11.48 -18.68
CA LEU A 561 -5.13 10.06 -18.68
C LEU A 561 -6.64 9.86 -18.86
N ALA A 562 -7.46 10.68 -18.19
CA ALA A 562 -8.91 10.65 -18.34
C ALA A 562 -9.36 11.03 -19.76
N ALA A 563 -8.77 12.10 -20.32
CA ALA A 563 -9.02 12.54 -21.70
C ALA A 563 -8.60 11.49 -22.74
N ASP A 564 -7.45 10.85 -22.57
CA ASP A 564 -6.96 9.78 -23.44
C ASP A 564 -7.84 8.52 -23.34
N HIS A 565 -8.34 8.20 -22.14
CA HIS A 565 -9.34 7.16 -21.98
C HIS A 565 -10.62 7.50 -22.76
N ALA A 566 -11.15 8.71 -22.59
CA ALA A 566 -12.34 9.16 -23.29
C ALA A 566 -12.17 9.11 -24.82
N ALA A 567 -11.01 9.52 -25.33
CA ALA A 567 -10.69 9.43 -26.75
C ALA A 567 -10.68 7.97 -27.24
N ARG A 568 -10.11 7.04 -26.47
CA ARG A 568 -10.10 5.59 -26.78
C ARG A 568 -11.51 4.97 -26.79
N GLN A 569 -12.40 5.47 -25.93
CA GLN A 569 -13.81 5.06 -25.91
C GLN A 569 -14.66 5.75 -27.00
N GLY A 570 -14.09 6.69 -27.75
CA GLY A 570 -14.79 7.44 -28.79
C GLY A 570 -15.65 8.60 -28.27
N TRP A 571 -15.46 9.03 -27.02
CA TRP A 571 -16.20 10.13 -26.39
C TRP A 571 -15.60 11.49 -26.78
N THR A 572 -15.74 11.86 -28.05
CA THR A 572 -15.07 13.05 -28.61
C THR A 572 -15.50 14.38 -27.98
N ASP A 573 -16.68 14.45 -27.36
CA ASP A 573 -17.23 15.62 -26.69
C ASP A 573 -16.56 15.94 -25.34
N ILE A 574 -15.88 14.96 -24.73
CA ILE A 574 -15.25 15.06 -23.41
C ILE A 574 -13.78 14.62 -23.42
N ALA A 575 -13.16 14.53 -24.60
CA ALA A 575 -11.77 14.13 -24.79
C ALA A 575 -10.75 15.25 -24.52
N ALA A 576 -11.17 16.37 -23.91
CA ALA A 576 -10.29 17.47 -23.51
C ALA A 576 -9.96 17.38 -22.01
N PRO A 577 -8.70 17.55 -21.58
CA PRO A 577 -8.30 17.42 -20.16
C PRO A 577 -9.04 18.39 -19.23
N ASP A 578 -9.20 19.64 -19.63
CA ASP A 578 -9.67 20.74 -18.76
C ASP A 578 -11.06 20.54 -18.16
N GLY A 579 -11.90 19.71 -18.79
CA GLY A 579 -13.27 19.44 -18.34
C GLY A 579 -13.39 18.36 -17.27
N TRP A 580 -12.31 17.63 -16.97
CA TRP A 580 -12.28 16.58 -15.96
C TRP A 580 -11.97 17.13 -14.57
N PHE A 581 -12.65 16.63 -13.55
CA PHE A 581 -12.45 16.98 -12.15
C PHE A 581 -12.56 15.72 -11.25
N VAL A 582 -11.99 15.77 -10.04
CA VAL A 582 -12.14 14.71 -9.05
C VAL A 582 -13.56 14.70 -8.51
N LEU A 583 -14.32 13.66 -8.83
CA LEU A 583 -15.64 13.44 -8.25
C LEU A 583 -15.52 12.90 -6.82
N LEU A 584 -14.67 11.89 -6.63
CA LEU A 584 -14.41 11.27 -5.34
C LEU A 584 -12.96 10.76 -5.28
N LYS A 585 -12.31 10.94 -4.14
CA LYS A 585 -11.03 10.35 -3.76
C LYS A 585 -11.23 9.56 -2.47
N LEU A 586 -10.83 8.29 -2.47
CA LEU A 586 -10.84 7.43 -1.29
C LEU A 586 -9.41 7.07 -0.92
N ALA A 587 -8.98 7.47 0.28
CA ALA A 587 -7.68 7.08 0.82
C ALA A 587 -7.72 5.68 1.44
N SER A 588 -6.58 5.00 1.43
CA SER A 588 -6.37 3.74 2.15
C SER A 588 -6.44 3.93 3.68
N GLY A 589 -6.75 2.85 4.40
CA GLY A 589 -6.85 2.79 5.85
C GLY A 589 -8.26 3.03 6.39
N GLY A 590 -8.33 3.56 7.61
CA GLY A 590 -9.59 3.88 8.28
C GLY A 590 -10.32 2.69 8.88
N GLY A 591 -11.54 2.96 9.35
CA GLY A 591 -12.47 1.96 9.86
C GLY A 591 -13.14 1.15 8.76
N ALA A 592 -13.14 1.60 7.50
CA ALA A 592 -13.55 0.81 6.35
C ALA A 592 -12.50 -0.23 5.91
N ASP A 593 -11.24 -0.06 6.35
CA ASP A 593 -10.11 -0.98 6.14
C ASP A 593 -9.79 -1.25 4.67
N PHE A 594 -9.84 -0.19 3.84
CA PHE A 594 -9.42 -0.31 2.44
C PHE A 594 -7.91 -0.24 2.31
N ASN A 595 -7.34 -1.00 1.37
CA ASN A 595 -5.93 -0.90 1.00
C ASN A 595 -5.78 -0.85 -0.52
N PHE A 596 -5.59 0.36 -1.06
CA PHE A 596 -5.46 0.57 -2.49
C PHE A 596 -3.98 0.52 -2.89
N SER A 597 -3.55 -0.56 -3.53
CA SER A 597 -2.14 -0.78 -3.93
C SER A 597 -1.16 -0.62 -2.75
N ASP A 598 -0.05 0.10 -2.93
CA ASP A 598 0.92 0.45 -1.87
C ASP A 598 0.40 1.60 -0.99
N HIS A 599 -0.77 1.39 -0.39
CA HIS A 599 -1.43 2.34 0.52
C HIS A 599 -1.72 3.72 -0.11
N GLY A 600 -2.16 3.71 -1.37
CA GLY A 600 -2.47 4.89 -2.16
C GLY A 600 -3.92 5.39 -2.03
N ASP A 601 -4.32 6.22 -3.00
CA ASP A 601 -5.64 6.81 -3.12
C ASP A 601 -6.36 6.27 -4.37
N TYR A 602 -7.64 5.90 -4.25
CA TYR A 602 -8.49 5.56 -5.39
C TYR A 602 -9.30 6.78 -5.82
N LEU A 603 -9.15 7.19 -7.08
CA LEU A 603 -9.77 8.38 -7.65
C LEU A 603 -10.85 8.02 -8.66
N PHE A 604 -12.00 8.68 -8.54
CA PHE A 604 -13.03 8.76 -9.58
C PHE A 604 -13.07 10.17 -10.13
N LEU A 605 -12.95 10.29 -11.44
CA LEU A 605 -13.07 11.53 -12.19
C LEU A 605 -14.35 11.54 -13.02
N ALA A 606 -14.98 12.71 -13.06
CA ALA A 606 -16.12 12.99 -13.92
C ALA A 606 -15.84 14.19 -14.81
N HIS A 607 -16.51 14.24 -15.94
CA HIS A 607 -16.47 15.41 -16.81
C HIS A 607 -17.62 16.37 -16.46
N ARG A 608 -17.34 17.69 -16.39
CA ARG A 608 -18.32 18.71 -15.95
C ARG A 608 -19.64 18.71 -16.73
N GLN A 609 -19.59 18.44 -18.04
CA GLN A 609 -20.80 18.38 -18.87
C GLN A 609 -21.72 17.21 -18.52
N ASP A 610 -21.16 16.10 -18.06
CA ASP A 610 -21.90 14.88 -17.73
C ASP A 610 -22.44 14.97 -16.31
N ALA A 611 -21.58 15.40 -15.39
CA ALA A 611 -21.92 15.74 -14.02
C ALA A 611 -23.12 16.72 -13.96
N ALA A 612 -23.12 17.79 -14.75
CA ALA A 612 -24.22 18.76 -14.78
C ALA A 612 -25.56 18.17 -15.26
N ARG A 613 -25.52 17.06 -16.02
CA ARG A 613 -26.70 16.33 -16.51
C ARG A 613 -27.11 15.18 -15.60
N GLY A 614 -26.33 14.89 -14.56
CA GLY A 614 -26.50 13.67 -13.75
C GLY A 614 -26.17 12.39 -14.50
N ASP A 615 -25.35 12.46 -15.55
CA ASP A 615 -24.86 11.29 -16.27
C ASP A 615 -23.48 10.91 -15.72
N PHE A 616 -23.39 9.73 -15.11
CA PHE A 616 -22.13 9.19 -14.56
C PHE A 616 -21.73 7.89 -15.24
N SER A 617 -22.28 7.62 -16.44
CA SER A 617 -21.89 6.45 -17.24
C SER A 617 -20.50 6.61 -17.89
N ARG A 618 -20.02 7.85 -18.00
CA ARG A 618 -18.71 8.22 -18.60
C ARG A 618 -17.78 8.82 -17.55
N VAL A 619 -17.28 7.96 -16.68
CA VAL A 619 -16.32 8.31 -15.63
C VAL A 619 -14.98 7.62 -15.89
N TYR A 620 -13.90 8.19 -15.36
CA TYR A 620 -12.58 7.59 -15.38
C TYR A 620 -12.14 7.35 -13.94
N ALA A 621 -11.54 6.20 -13.65
CA ALA A 621 -10.99 5.92 -12.35
C ALA A 621 -9.56 5.39 -12.45
N LEU A 622 -8.80 5.61 -11.38
CA LEU A 622 -7.43 5.12 -11.25
C LEU A 622 -7.05 5.02 -9.77
N VAL A 623 -5.99 4.26 -9.49
CA VAL A 623 -5.26 4.35 -8.23
C VAL A 623 -4.02 5.22 -8.43
N GLU A 624 -3.81 6.16 -7.52
CA GLU A 624 -2.55 6.87 -7.35
C GLU A 624 -1.81 6.28 -6.15
N SER A 625 -0.64 5.70 -6.39
CA SER A 625 0.23 5.14 -5.36
C SER A 625 1.70 5.54 -5.62
N SER A 626 2.57 5.29 -4.63
CA SER A 626 3.99 5.69 -4.68
C SER A 626 4.87 4.78 -5.53
#